data_AF-A0A2P6RKL8-F1
#
_entry.id   AF-A0A2P6RKL8-F1
#
_cell.length_a   1.000
_cell.length_b   1.000
_cell.length_c   1.000
_cell.angle_alpha   90.00
_cell.angle_beta   90.00
_cell.angle_gamma   90.00
#
_symmetry.space_group_name_H-M   'P 1'
#
loop_
_entity.id
_entity.type
_entity.pdbx_description
1 polymer ?
#
loop_
_entity_poly.entity_id
_entity_poly.type
_entity_poly.pdbx_seq_one_letter_code
_entity_poly.pdbx_strand_id
1 'polypeptide(L)' 'MSMETVAFGDADLLSYGRDFISNLDLVLRFKLNAPLNKYIRETFYTDVVGYTDYPFLNRENVKKDEHPLI' A
#
# COMPACT_ATOMS: atom_id res chain seq x y z
N MET A 1 -1.82 -9.68 11.08
CA MET A 1 -2.70 -8.77 11.83
C MET A 1 -3.99 -8.42 11.11
N SER A 2 -4.03 -7.66 10.00
CA SER A 2 -5.31 -7.28 9.38
C SER A 2 -5.97 -8.39 8.53
N MET A 3 -5.26 -8.96 7.56
CA MET A 3 -5.75 -10.13 6.79
C MET A 3 -6.10 -11.34 7.66
N GLU A 4 -5.48 -11.42 8.83
CA GLU A 4 -5.66 -12.46 9.83
C GLU A 4 -7.00 -12.31 10.58
N THR A 5 -7.42 -11.08 10.90
CA THR A 5 -8.74 -10.78 11.49
C THR A 5 -9.88 -11.30 10.61
N VAL A 6 -9.76 -11.15 9.29
CA VAL A 6 -10.76 -11.70 8.36
C VAL A 6 -10.68 -13.23 8.29
N ALA A 7 -9.47 -13.79 8.29
CA ALA A 7 -9.29 -15.25 8.25
C ALA A 7 -9.83 -15.96 9.50
N PHE A 8 -9.77 -15.33 10.67
CA PHE A 8 -10.32 -15.86 11.91
C PHE A 8 -11.82 -15.58 12.10
N GLY A 9 -12.44 -14.82 11.20
CA GLY A 9 -13.86 -14.49 11.27
C GLY A 9 -14.19 -13.38 12.27
N ASP A 10 -13.19 -12.63 12.74
CA ASP A 10 -13.39 -11.48 13.64
C ASP A 10 -13.94 -10.26 12.89
N ALA A 11 -13.84 -10.25 11.56
CA ALA A 11 -14.44 -9.24 10.69
C ALA A 11 -14.70 -9.79 9.28
N ASP A 12 -15.78 -9.36 8.63
CA ASP A 12 -16.09 -9.73 7.25
C ASP A 12 -15.37 -8.85 6.21
N LEU A 13 -15.08 -7.59 6.57
CA LEU A 13 -14.45 -6.61 5.69
C LEU A 13 -13.49 -5.70 6.46
N LEU A 14 -12.47 -5.22 5.74
CA LEU A 14 -11.53 -4.22 6.22
C LEU A 14 -11.43 -3.07 5.22
N SER A 15 -11.42 -1.85 5.75
CA SER A 15 -11.31 -0.62 4.97
C SER A 15 -9.98 0.08 5.26
N TYR A 16 -9.27 0.48 4.20
CA TYR A 16 -8.00 1.21 4.27
C TYR A 16 -8.17 2.56 3.59
N GLY A 17 -7.96 3.65 4.34
CA GLY A 17 -8.05 5.01 3.80
C GLY A 17 -6.71 5.52 3.29
N ARG A 18 -5.83 5.91 4.22
CA ARG A 18 -4.53 6.54 3.91
C ARG A 18 -3.64 5.68 3.02
N ASP A 19 -3.60 4.37 3.26
CA ASP A 19 -2.78 3.45 2.49
C ASP A 19 -3.30 3.29 1.06
N PHE A 20 -4.61 3.42 0.86
CA PHE A 20 -5.24 3.32 -0.46
C PHE A 20 -5.02 4.60 -1.29
N ILE A 21 -4.95 5.77 -0.64
CA ILE A 21 -4.60 7.04 -1.31
C ILE A 21 -3.21 6.93 -1.97
N SER A 22 -2.22 6.37 -1.27
CA SER A 22 -0.85 6.26 -1.81
C SER A 22 -0.57 4.99 -2.63
N ASN A 23 -1.46 4.00 -2.59
CA ASN A 23 -1.30 2.71 -3.25
C ASN A 23 -2.58 2.32 -4.00
N LEU A 24 -2.76 2.80 -5.22
CA LEU A 24 -3.92 2.44 -6.05
C LEU A 24 -3.99 0.92 -6.35
N ASP A 25 -2.88 0.21 -6.18
CA ASP A 25 -2.72 -1.23 -6.31
C ASP A 25 -2.56 -1.96 -4.97
N LEU A 26 -3.08 -1.39 -3.87
CA LEU A 26 -2.94 -1.91 -2.51
C LEU A 26 -3.28 -3.41 -2.39
N VAL A 27 -4.33 -3.86 -3.08
CA VAL A 27 -4.75 -5.27 -3.09
C VAL A 27 -3.67 -6.19 -3.65
N LEU A 28 -2.99 -5.76 -4.74
CA LEU A 28 -1.90 -6.53 -5.33
C LEU A 28 -0.69 -6.57 -4.38
N ARG A 29 -0.40 -5.45 -3.72
CA ARG A 29 0.70 -5.37 -2.74
C ARG A 29 0.46 -6.29 -1.55
N PHE A 30 -0.76 -6.35 -1.01
CA PHE A 30 -1.10 -7.31 0.04
C PHE A 30 -1.00 -8.76 -0.45
N LYS A 31 -1.48 -9.06 -1.66
CA LYS A 31 -1.38 -10.42 -2.23
C LYS A 31 0.07 -10.88 -2.43
N LEU A 32 0.96 -9.96 -2.81
CA LEU A 32 2.37 -10.26 -3.08
C LEU A 32 3.29 -10.00 -1.88
N ASN A 33 2.73 -9.56 -0.75
CA ASN A 33 3.51 -9.05 0.38
C ASN A 33 4.57 -8.00 -0.03
N ALA A 34 4.20 -7.11 -0.97
CA ALA A 34 5.08 -6.10 -1.54
C ALA A 34 5.09 -4.82 -0.68
N PRO A 35 6.18 -4.02 -0.72
CA PRO A 35 6.26 -2.78 0.04
C PRO A 35 5.19 -1.77 -0.38
N LEU A 36 4.72 -0.97 0.57
CA LEU A 36 3.74 0.10 0.34
C LEU A 36 4.43 1.44 0.10
N ASN A 37 3.88 2.23 -0.81
CA ASN A 37 4.23 3.62 -0.99
C ASN A 37 3.84 4.40 0.28
N LYS A 38 4.78 5.20 0.79
CA LYS A 38 4.50 6.16 1.85
C LYS A 38 3.59 7.26 1.32
N TYR A 39 2.56 7.58 2.09
CA TYR A 39 1.68 8.70 1.76
C TYR A 39 2.37 10.05 2.06
N ILE A 40 2.06 11.06 1.26
CA ILE A 40 2.53 12.45 1.45
C ILE A 40 1.36 13.24 2.05
N ARG A 41 1.38 13.46 3.35
CA ARG A 41 0.22 14.01 4.09
C ARG A 41 -0.13 15.43 3.66
N GLU A 42 0.88 16.19 3.27
CA GLU A 42 0.78 17.58 2.79
C GLU A 42 -0.10 17.68 1.54
N THR A 43 -0.22 16.60 0.77
CA THR A 43 -0.94 16.57 -0.51
C THR A 43 -2.39 16.12 -0.40
N PHE A 44 -2.85 15.66 0.76
CA PHE A 44 -4.18 15.04 0.92
C PHE A 44 -5.35 15.96 0.55
N TYR A 45 -5.17 17.26 0.69
CA TYR A 45 -6.20 18.27 0.45
C TYR A 45 -5.72 19.34 -0.54
N THR A 46 -4.86 18.95 -1.47
CA THR A 46 -4.36 19.80 -2.57
C THR A 46 -4.97 19.37 -3.91
N ASP A 47 -4.93 20.24 -4.92
CA ASP A 47 -5.76 20.08 -6.11
C ASP A 47 -5.41 18.87 -7.00
N VAL A 48 -4.13 18.52 -7.18
CA VAL A 48 -3.73 17.49 -8.18
C VAL A 48 -2.58 16.59 -7.69
N VAL A 49 -1.55 17.18 -7.09
CA VAL A 49 -0.36 16.43 -6.68
C VAL A 49 -0.73 15.43 -5.59
N GLY A 50 -0.28 14.18 -5.73
CA GLY A 50 -0.56 13.14 -4.74
C GLY A 50 -2.01 12.63 -4.75
N TYR A 51 -2.75 12.86 -5.85
CA TYR A 51 -4.09 12.29 -6.05
C TYR A 51 -4.05 11.06 -6.97
N THR A 52 -3.53 11.20 -8.19
CA THR A 52 -3.41 10.10 -9.18
C THR A 52 -1.98 9.67 -9.47
N ASP A 53 -0.99 10.40 -8.95
CA ASP A 53 0.39 10.32 -9.44
C ASP A 53 1.27 9.36 -8.63
N TYR A 54 0.69 8.56 -7.75
CA TYR A 54 1.43 7.54 -7.02
C TYR A 54 1.83 6.38 -7.95
N PRO A 55 3.08 5.92 -7.88
CA PRO A 55 3.56 4.87 -8.77
C PRO A 55 2.94 3.52 -8.42
N PHE A 56 2.55 2.79 -9.46
CA PHE A 56 2.18 1.38 -9.37
C PHE A 56 3.39 0.49 -9.05
N LEU A 57 3.13 -0.68 -8.50
CA LEU A 57 4.11 -1.74 -8.33
C LEU A 57 4.57 -2.24 -9.70
N ASN A 58 5.72 -1.74 -10.15
CA ASN A 58 6.40 -2.29 -11.31
C ASN A 58 7.17 -3.57 -10.90
N ARG A 59 7.27 -4.57 -11.78
CA ARG A 59 8.04 -5.81 -11.55
C ARG A 59 9.50 -5.55 -11.13
N GLU A 60 10.06 -4.41 -11.50
CA GLU A 60 11.44 -4.03 -11.17
C GLU A 60 11.63 -3.50 -9.75
N ASN A 61 10.57 -2.99 -9.10
CA ASN A 61 10.65 -2.41 -7.76
C ASN A 61 10.55 -3.44 -6.63
N VAL A 62 10.35 -4.72 -6.96
CA VAL A 62 10.28 -5.82 -5.97
C VAL A 62 11.66 -6.11 -5.34
N LYS A 63 12.75 -5.60 -5.92
CA LYS A 63 14.13 -5.96 -5.51
C LYS A 63 14.93 -4.86 -4.80
N LYS A 64 14.37 -3.67 -4.56
CA LYS A 64 15.19 -2.51 -4.11
C LYS A 64 15.26 -2.29 -2.61
N ASP A 65 14.41 -2.97 -1.83
CA ASP A 65 14.32 -2.77 -0.37
C ASP A 65 14.81 -3.98 0.45
N GLU A 66 15.52 -4.94 -0.17
CA GLU A 66 16.30 -5.93 0.57
C GLU A 66 17.49 -5.22 1.23
N HIS A 67 17.31 -4.85 2.49
CA HIS A 67 18.40 -4.52 3.40
C HIS A 67 19.42 -5.68 3.34
N PRO A 68 20.72 -5.44 3.07
CA PRO A 68 21.70 -6.52 2.99
C PRO A 68 21.81 -7.18 4.36
N LEU A 69 21.44 -8.45 4.44
CA LEU A 69 21.80 -9.32 5.54
C LEU A 69 23.27 -9.68 5.40
N ILE A 70 24.14 -8.91 6.08
CA ILE A 70 25.35 -9.43 6.72
C ILE A 70 25.44 -8.80 8.10
#